data_AF-A0AAD0EDU4-F1
#
_entry.id   AF-A0AAD0EDU4-F1
#
_cell.length_a   1.000
_cell.length_b   1.000
_cell.length_c   1.000
_cell.angle_alpha   90.00
_cell.angle_beta   90.00
_cell.angle_gamma   90.00
#
_symmetry.space_group_name_H-M   'P 1'
#
loop_
_entity.id
_entity.type
_entity.pdbx_description
1 polymer ?
#
loop_
_entity_poly.entity_id
_entity_poly.type
_entity_poly.pdbx_seq_one_letter_code
_entity_poly.pdbx_strand_id
1 'polypeptide(L)' 'MALASAKVVVVAIAEKMQRRGRYEVLELTEMDGLVTDATLADAMPFANEGVKLIHVHT' A
#
# COMPACT_ATOMS: atom_id res chain seq x y z
N MET A 1 14.83 -10.97 23.57
CA MET A 1 14.54 -9.53 23.38
C MET A 1 13.42 -9.41 22.37
N ALA A 2 12.23 -8.97 22.79
CA ALA A 2 11.13 -8.72 21.86
C ALA A 2 11.37 -7.34 21.23
N LEU A 3 11.92 -7.32 20.02
CA LEU A 3 11.88 -6.11 19.20
C LEU A 3 10.41 -5.80 18.96
N ALA A 4 9.97 -4.58 19.30
CA ALA A 4 8.67 -4.10 18.86
C ALA A 4 8.64 -4.25 17.34
N SER A 5 7.74 -5.09 16.82
CA SER A 5 7.56 -5.25 15.38
C SER A 5 7.08 -3.90 14.85
N ALA A 6 7.98 -3.17 14.17
CA ALA A 6 7.58 -1.98 13.45
C ALA A 6 6.56 -2.38 12.37
N LYS A 7 5.55 -1.53 12.16
CA LYS A 7 4.52 -1.72 11.14
C LYS A 7 4.63 -0.60 10.12
N VAL A 8 4.66 -0.96 8.84
CA VAL A 8 4.78 -0.02 7.71
C VAL A 8 3.42 0.12 7.02
N VAL A 9 2.87 1.33 7.04
CA VAL A 9 1.60 1.64 6.37
C VAL A 9 1.86 2.75 5.35
N VAL A 10 1.49 2.49 4.10
CA VAL A 10 1.58 3.47 3.01
C VAL A 10 0.24 4.16 2.83
N VAL A 11 0.25 5.48 2.66
CA VAL A 11 -0.93 6.27 2.33
C VAL A 11 -0.71 6.90 0.97
N ALA A 12 -1.54 6.55 -0.01
CA ALA A 12 -1.40 7.04 -1.38
C ALA A 12 -2.77 7.22 -2.02
N ILE A 13 -2.91 8.29 -2.79
CA ILE A 13 -4.08 8.49 -3.65
C ILE A 13 -3.92 7.72 -4.97
N ALA A 14 -5.05 7.37 -5.59
CA ALA A 14 -5.14 6.60 -6.83
C ALA A 14 -4.26 7.17 -7.94
N GLU A 15 -4.27 8.51 -8.10
CA GLU A 15 -3.47 9.21 -9.10
C GLU A 15 -1.97 8.92 -8.93
N LYS A 16 -1.47 8.83 -7.68
CA LYS A 16 -0.04 8.58 -7.42
C LYS A 16 0.35 7.14 -7.67
N MET A 17 -0.57 6.19 -7.47
CA MET A 17 -0.31 4.76 -7.72
C MET A 17 -0.09 4.45 -9.20
N GLN A 18 -0.68 5.26 -10.10
CA GLN A 18 -0.59 5.06 -11.55
C GLN A 18 0.57 5.82 -12.22
N ARG A 19 1.23 6.74 -11.51
CA ARG A 19 2.33 7.55 -12.08
C ARG A 19 3.54 6.68 -12.40
N ARG A 20 4.00 6.73 -13.65
CA ARG A 20 5.32 6.21 -14.04
C ARG A 20 6.37 7.31 -13.95
N GLY A 21 7.35 7.15 -13.07
CA GLY A 21 8.38 8.14 -12.79
C GLY A 21 9.59 7.52 -12.09
N ARG A 22 10.58 8.34 -11.71
CA ARG A 22 11.73 7.87 -10.92
C ARG A 22 11.34 7.88 -9.45
N TYR A 23 10.91 6.73 -8.96
CA TYR A 23 10.58 6.51 -7.55
C TYR A 23 11.41 5.35 -7.03
N GLU A 24 11.63 5.35 -5.73
CA GLU A 24 12.09 4.16 -5.02
C GLU A 24 10.94 3.15 -5.01
N VAL A 25 11.25 1.90 -5.38
CA VAL A 25 10.27 0.81 -5.40
C VAL A 25 10.35 0.10 -4.07
N LEU A 26 9.24 0.10 -3.35
CA LEU A 26 9.08 -0.67 -2.12
C LEU A 26 8.56 -2.06 -2.48
N GLU A 27 9.19 -3.11 -1.95
CA GLU A 27 8.67 -4.46 -2.13
C GLU A 27 7.38 -4.63 -1.31
N LEU A 28 6.44 -5.43 -1.82
CA LEU A 28 5.15 -5.62 -1.14
C LEU A 28 5.31 -6.31 0.22
N THR A 29 6.39 -7.07 0.40
CA THR A 29 6.78 -7.71 1.68
C THR A 29 7.22 -6.71 2.74
N GLU A 30 7.57 -5.48 2.36
CA GLU A 30 7.94 -4.40 3.26
C GLU A 30 6.73 -3.57 3.70
N MET A 31 5.53 -3.87 3.18
CA MET A 31 4.29 -3.17 3.48
C MET A 31 3.35 -4.04 4.32
N ASP A 32 2.93 -3.52 5.47
CA ASP A 32 1.86 -4.16 6.26
C ASP A 32 0.46 -3.67 5.84
N GLY A 33 0.35 -2.46 5.30
CA GLY A 33 -0.93 -1.88 4.92
C GLY A 33 -0.86 -0.76 3.89
N LEU A 34 -1.98 -0.55 3.21
CA LEU A 34 -2.19 0.51 2.22
C LEU A 34 -3.53 1.20 2.49
N VAL A 35 -3.48 2.52 2.70
CA VAL A 35 -4.66 3.40 2.74
C VAL A 35 -4.76 4.13 1.42
N THR A 36 -5.88 3.99 0.71
CA THR A 36 -6.06 4.54 -0.64
C THR A 36 -7.52 4.82 -0.99
N ASP A 37 -7.73 5.75 -1.91
CA ASP A 37 -9.00 6.05 -2.61
C ASP A 37 -9.07 5.37 -4.00
N ALA A 38 -8.11 4.51 -4.32
CA ALA A 38 -8.09 3.75 -5.57
C ALA A 38 -9.23 2.74 -5.66
N THR A 39 -9.64 2.43 -6.89
CA THR A 39 -10.65 1.40 -7.12
C THR A 39 -10.19 0.06 -6.55
N LEU A 40 -11.15 -0.80 -6.17
CA LEU A 40 -10.82 -2.14 -5.69
C LEU A 40 -9.98 -2.94 -6.69
N ALA A 41 -10.21 -2.74 -7.99
CA ALA A 41 -9.43 -3.39 -9.04
C ALA A 41 -7.95 -2.96 -9.02
N ASP A 42 -7.69 -1.66 -8.84
CA ASP A 42 -6.33 -1.11 -8.77
C ASP A 42 -5.62 -1.48 -7.46
N ALA A 43 -6.36 -1.65 -6.37
CA ALA A 43 -5.83 -2.00 -5.06
C ALA A 43 -5.67 -3.53 -4.86
N MET A 44 -6.35 -4.37 -5.65
CA MET A 44 -6.36 -5.83 -5.50
C MET A 44 -4.97 -6.49 -5.49
N PRO A 45 -3.99 -6.07 -6.32
CA PRO A 45 -2.65 -6.65 -6.30
C PRO A 45 -1.97 -6.59 -4.93
N PHE A 46 -2.21 -5.53 -4.16
CA PHE A 46 -1.64 -5.37 -2.83
C PHE A 46 -2.29 -6.34 -1.83
N ALA A 47 -3.61 -6.51 -1.87
CA ALA A 47 -4.31 -7.48 -1.02
C ALA A 47 -3.90 -8.93 -1.30
N ASN A 48 -3.70 -9.27 -2.58
CA ASN A 48 -3.27 -10.61 -2.98
C ASN A 48 -1.90 -10.98 -2.39
N GLU A 49 -1.07 -9.98 -2.12
CA GLU A 49 0.27 -10.13 -1.52
C GLU A 49 0.24 -9.98 0.02
N GLY A 50 -0.95 -9.98 0.63
CA GLY A 50 -1.14 -9.96 2.07
C GLY A 50 -1.09 -8.56 2.70
N VAL A 51 -0.98 -7.50 1.90
CA VAL A 51 -1.04 -6.11 2.39
C VAL A 51 -2.46 -5.79 2.84
N LYS A 52 -2.62 -5.24 4.04
CA LYS A 52 -3.93 -4.83 4.54
C LYS A 52 -4.43 -3.59 3.80
N LEU A 53 -5.52 -3.73 3.03
CA LEU A 53 -6.17 -2.60 2.36
C LEU A 53 -7.14 -1.86 3.30
N ILE A 54 -7.06 -0.53 3.29
CA ILE A 54 -8.03 0.39 3.89
C ILE A 54 -8.49 1.34 2.78
N HIS A 55 -9.70 1.11 2.27
CA HIS A 55 -10.27 1.98 1.24
C HIS A 55 -10.95 3.17 1.93
N VAL A 56 -10.56 4.39 1.54
CA VAL A 56 -11.22 5.63 1.96
C VAL A 56 -12.13 6.13 0.84
N HIS A 57 -13.41 6.32 1.14
CA HIS A 57 -14.37 6.97 0.25
C HIS A 57 -14.37 8.47 0.55
N THR A 58 -14.04 9.27 -0.46
CA THR A 58 -14.22 10.74 -0.46
C THR A 58 -15.50 11.13 -1.16
#